data_AF-A0A0R1SBP7-F1
#
_entry.id   AF-A0A0R1SBP7-F1
#
_cell.length_a   1.000
_cell.length_b   1.000
_cell.length_c   1.000
_cell.angle_alpha   90.00
_cell.angle_beta   90.00
_cell.angle_gamma   90.00
#
_symmetry.space_group_name_H-M   'P 1'
#
loop_
_entity.id
_entity.type
_entity.pdbx_description
1 polymer ?
#
loop_
_entity_poly.entity_id
_entity_poly.type
_entity_poly.pdbx_seq_one_letter_code
_entity_poly.pdbx_strand_id
1 'polypeptide(L)'
;MLDQQIKRSGLLAFTYQITLGRQIVDMTNTYIKDYTNTFIIHGHEYTVTAPARFDSDTNKLVDDLILDDQAVEIANSMYRNDMNLVSPEDVKKYRAKIGLSQREFAKLLGWSSNTVALYEAGAFPSKSNNKLLKALMSDNHHI
;
A
#
# COMPACT_ATOMS: atom_id res chain seq x y z
N MET A 1 34.07 18.13 19.81
CA MET A 1 35.27 17.75 20.59
C MET A 1 34.86 16.53 21.41
N LEU A 2 35.14 15.27 21.09
CA LEU A 2 35.97 14.64 20.06
C LEU A 2 35.26 13.33 19.65
N ASP A 3 35.51 12.96 18.40
CA ASP A 3 35.03 11.85 17.59
C ASP A 3 35.51 10.45 18.07
N GLN A 4 34.97 9.42 17.40
CA GLN A 4 35.49 8.04 17.20
C GLN A 4 34.85 6.86 17.95
N GLN A 5 33.82 6.30 17.30
CA GLN A 5 33.93 5.01 16.58
C GLN A 5 34.81 3.91 17.20
N ILE A 6 34.18 2.91 17.82
CA ILE A 6 34.73 1.55 17.91
C ILE A 6 33.75 0.60 17.20
N LYS A 7 34.04 0.33 15.93
CA LYS A 7 33.62 -0.91 15.26
C LYS A 7 34.53 -2.03 15.76
N ARG A 8 33.97 -3.13 16.29
CA ARG A 8 34.28 -4.52 15.87
C ARG A 8 33.55 -5.55 16.74
N SER A 9 32.76 -6.36 16.03
CA SER A 9 32.75 -7.82 16.12
C SER A 9 32.12 -8.49 17.34
N GLY A 10 31.02 -9.20 17.06
CA GLY A 10 30.92 -10.62 17.38
C GLY A 10 30.59 -10.97 18.83
N LEU A 11 29.31 -11.29 19.04
CA LEU A 11 28.82 -12.35 19.92
C LEU A 11 29.39 -12.36 21.35
N LEU A 12 28.61 -11.87 22.31
CA LEU A 12 28.23 -12.65 23.49
C LEU A 12 27.24 -11.85 24.33
N ALA A 13 26.12 -12.49 24.58
CA ALA A 13 25.12 -12.15 25.57
C ALA A 13 25.76 -11.66 26.86
N PHE A 14 25.39 -10.46 27.33
CA PHE A 14 25.29 -10.18 28.76
C PHE A 14 24.41 -8.95 28.99
N THR A 15 23.22 -9.25 29.50
CA THR A 15 22.62 -8.53 30.63
C THR A 15 22.47 -7.02 30.53
N TYR A 16 21.39 -6.59 29.86
CA TYR A 16 20.61 -5.45 30.36
C TYR A 16 19.27 -5.96 30.89
N GLN A 17 19.36 -6.64 32.04
CA GLN A 17 18.23 -6.80 32.96
C GLN A 17 18.08 -5.48 33.71
N ILE A 18 17.13 -4.63 33.28
CA ILE A 18 16.55 -3.61 34.16
C ILE A 18 15.17 -4.12 34.58
N THR A 19 15.11 -4.48 35.86
CA THR A 19 13.92 -4.87 36.60
C THR A 19 12.89 -3.74 36.62
N LEU A 20 11.67 -4.01 36.14
CA LEU A 20 10.38 -3.85 36.85
C LEU A 20 9.21 -3.97 35.85
N GLY A 21 8.53 -5.12 35.86
CA GLY A 21 7.09 -5.22 35.59
C GLY A 21 6.58 -5.13 34.14
N ARG A 22 7.38 -5.44 33.12
CA ARG A 22 6.87 -5.60 31.74
C ARG A 22 7.47 -6.85 31.12
N GLN A 23 6.60 -7.79 30.76
CA GLN A 23 6.93 -9.01 30.03
C GLN A 23 7.85 -8.65 28.85
N ILE A 24 9.11 -9.08 28.90
CA ILE A 24 10.03 -8.97 27.78
C ILE A 24 9.56 -10.01 26.78
N VAL A 25 8.72 -9.60 25.83
CA VAL A 25 8.35 -10.43 24.68
C VAL A 25 9.60 -10.51 23.81
N ASP A 26 10.06 -11.73 23.56
CA ASP A 26 11.18 -12.02 22.68
C ASP A 26 10.86 -11.50 21.27
N MET A 27 11.55 -10.44 20.84
CA MET A 27 11.31 -9.73 19.58
C MET A 27 11.84 -10.48 18.33
N THR A 28 12.01 -11.81 18.36
CA THR A 28 12.60 -12.53 17.21
C THR A 28 11.88 -13.78 16.73
N ASN A 29 10.78 -14.20 17.37
CA ASN A 29 10.02 -15.38 16.92
C ASN A 29 8.63 -14.98 16.39
N THR A 30 8.51 -14.85 15.07
CA THR A 30 7.23 -14.61 14.38
C THR A 30 7.03 -15.63 13.26
N TYR A 31 5.78 -15.82 12.85
CA TYR A 31 5.43 -16.64 11.71
C TYR A 31 4.34 -15.96 10.88
N ILE A 32 4.17 -16.42 9.63
CA ILE A 32 3.18 -15.90 8.69
C ILE A 32 2.15 -16.98 8.42
N LYS A 33 0.87 -16.60 8.43
CA LYS A 33 -0.25 -17.44 7.98
C LYS A 33 -1.33 -16.58 7.33
N ASP A 34 -2.22 -17.22 6.59
CA ASP A 34 -3.42 -16.55 6.10
C ASP A 34 -4.29 -16.07 7.26
N TYR A 35 -4.75 -14.83 7.15
CA TYR A 35 -5.65 -14.20 8.10
C TYR A 35 -6.74 -13.44 7.34
N THR A 36 -7.97 -13.59 7.83
CA THR A 36 -9.13 -12.93 7.24
C THR A 36 -9.47 -11.68 8.05
N ASN A 37 -9.48 -10.52 7.38
CA ASN A 37 -9.88 -9.25 7.96
C ASN A 37 -10.93 -8.56 7.07
N THR A 38 -11.75 -7.69 7.66
CA THR A 38 -12.75 -6.90 6.92
C THR A 38 -12.35 -5.44 6.91
N PHE A 39 -12.32 -4.85 5.72
CA PHE A 39 -11.97 -3.44 5.48
C PHE A 39 -13.22 -2.66 5.12
N ILE A 40 -13.34 -1.44 5.63
CA ILE A 40 -14.43 -0.52 5.28
C ILE A 40 -13.86 0.58 4.38
N ILE A 41 -14.28 0.61 3.12
CA ILE A 41 -13.86 1.59 2.12
C ILE A 41 -15.09 2.36 1.66
N HIS A 42 -15.14 3.67 1.95
CA HIS A 42 -16.28 4.54 1.60
C HIS A 42 -17.66 4.01 2.01
N GLY A 43 -17.74 3.27 3.13
CA GLY A 43 -18.98 2.68 3.64
C GLY A 43 -19.33 1.29 3.08
N HIS A 44 -18.44 0.71 2.25
CA HIS A 44 -18.56 -0.65 1.73
C HIS A 44 -17.61 -1.59 2.47
N GLU A 45 -18.08 -2.79 2.80
CA GLU A 45 -17.30 -3.81 3.51
C GLU A 45 -16.66 -4.80 2.52
N TYR A 46 -15.37 -5.07 2.70
CA TYR A 46 -14.60 -6.02 1.90
C TYR A 46 -13.84 -6.98 2.81
N THR A 47 -14.22 -8.26 2.81
CA THR A 47 -13.51 -9.31 3.53
C THR A 47 -12.37 -9.86 2.68
N VAL A 48 -11.16 -9.75 3.20
CA VAL A 48 -9.91 -10.15 2.53
C VAL A 48 -9.23 -11.22 3.36
N THR A 49 -8.79 -12.29 2.69
CA THR A 49 -7.86 -13.28 3.25
C THR A 49 -6.50 -13.04 2.62
N ALA A 50 -5.51 -12.69 3.45
CA ALA A 50 -4.14 -12.41 3.01
C ALA A 50 -3.14 -12.88 4.08
N PRO A 51 -1.86 -13.06 3.73
CA PRO A 51 -0.83 -13.38 4.72
C PRO A 51 -0.69 -12.27 5.75
N ALA A 52 -0.63 -12.63 7.03
CA ALA A 52 -0.37 -11.69 8.13
C ALA A 52 0.64 -12.29 9.11
N ARG A 53 1.36 -11.40 9.82
CA ARG A 53 2.39 -11.79 10.79
C ARG A 53 1.79 -11.99 12.17
N PHE A 54 2.23 -13.04 12.84
CA PHE A 54 1.85 -13.37 14.20
C PHE A 54 3.08 -13.60 15.06
N ASP A 55 2.97 -13.18 16.31
CA ASP A 55 3.93 -13.51 17.37
C ASP A 55 3.82 -15.01 17.69
N SER A 56 4.96 -15.72 17.70
CA SER A 56 4.96 -17.17 17.86
C SER A 56 4.57 -17.64 19.26
N ASP A 57 4.76 -16.81 20.29
CA ASP A 57 4.49 -17.20 21.68
C ASP A 57 3.04 -16.92 22.08
N THR A 58 2.50 -15.79 21.61
CA THR A 58 1.18 -15.29 21.99
C THR A 58 0.12 -15.49 20.91
N ASN A 59 0.52 -15.83 19.69
CA ASN A 59 -0.35 -15.96 18.52
C ASN A 59 -1.16 -14.68 18.23
N LYS A 60 -0.66 -13.52 18.66
CA LYS A 60 -1.26 -12.21 18.39
C LYS A 60 -0.74 -11.64 17.08
N LEU A 61 -1.57 -10.84 16.42
CA LEU A 61 -1.19 -10.10 15.22
C LEU A 61 -0.02 -9.16 15.54
N VAL A 62 0.95 -9.08 14.63
CA VAL A 62 2.09 -8.18 14.69
C VAL A 62 2.06 -7.32 13.43
N ASP A 63 2.20 -6.01 13.61
CA ASP A 63 2.24 -5.05 12.50
C ASP A 63 3.39 -5.39 11.54
N ASP A 64 3.07 -5.54 10.27
CA ASP A 64 4.02 -5.78 9.19
C ASP A 64 3.57 -4.97 7.99
N LEU A 65 4.18 -3.78 7.83
CA LEU A 65 3.80 -2.81 6.81
C LEU A 65 3.66 -3.43 5.40
N ILE A 66 4.50 -4.39 5.05
CA ILE A 66 4.45 -5.01 3.71
C ILE A 66 3.23 -5.91 3.56
N LEU A 67 2.95 -6.74 4.58
CA LEU A 67 1.80 -7.66 4.55
C LEU A 67 0.48 -6.89 4.73
N ASP A 68 0.48 -5.87 5.57
CA ASP A 68 -0.67 -5.00 5.81
C ASP A 68 -1.02 -4.21 4.53
N ASP A 69 -0.02 -3.63 3.85
CA ASP A 69 -0.22 -2.94 2.57
C ASP A 69 -0.77 -3.88 1.49
N GLN A 70 -0.34 -5.16 1.47
CA GLN A 70 -0.88 -6.16 0.54
C GLN A 70 -2.37 -6.44 0.79
N ALA A 71 -2.76 -6.61 2.05
CA ALA A 71 -4.16 -6.83 2.41
C ALA A 71 -5.04 -5.62 2.05
N VAL A 72 -4.53 -4.41 2.30
CA VAL A 72 -5.18 -3.15 1.92
C VAL A 72 -5.33 -3.04 0.40
N GLU A 73 -4.32 -3.39 -0.39
CA GLU A 73 -4.40 -3.29 -1.85
C GLU A 73 -5.37 -4.30 -2.46
N ILE A 74 -5.53 -5.48 -1.85
CA ILE A 74 -6.58 -6.44 -2.23
C ILE A 74 -7.97 -5.82 -1.97
N ALA A 75 -8.19 -5.23 -0.78
CA ALA A 75 -9.45 -4.57 -0.46
C ALA A 75 -9.74 -3.39 -1.40
N ASN A 76 -8.74 -2.56 -1.69
CA ASN A 76 -8.84 -1.46 -2.66
C ASN A 76 -9.20 -1.97 -4.06
N SER A 77 -8.60 -3.08 -4.50
CA SER A 77 -8.90 -3.71 -5.78
C SER A 77 -10.33 -4.24 -5.85
N MET A 78 -10.83 -4.85 -4.77
CA MET A 78 -12.24 -5.27 -4.67
C MET A 78 -13.19 -4.06 -4.78
N TYR A 79 -12.90 -2.97 -4.07
CA TYR A 79 -13.67 -1.73 -4.16
C TYR A 79 -13.66 -1.13 -5.58
N ARG A 80 -12.50 -1.10 -6.25
CA ARG A 80 -12.40 -0.62 -7.64
C ARG A 80 -13.26 -1.45 -8.59
N ASN A 81 -13.26 -2.77 -8.44
CA ASN A 81 -14.07 -3.66 -9.27
C ASN A 81 -15.57 -3.42 -9.05
N ASP A 82 -16.00 -3.35 -7.79
CA ASP A 82 -17.41 -3.14 -7.41
C ASP A 82 -17.93 -1.77 -7.87
N MET A 83 -17.13 -0.72 -7.69
CA MET A 83 -17.46 0.65 -8.11
C MET A 83 -17.10 0.95 -9.58
N ASN A 84 -16.60 -0.04 -10.33
CA ASN A 84 -16.22 0.07 -11.74
C ASN A 84 -15.24 1.24 -12.01
N LEU A 85 -14.24 1.39 -11.13
CA LEU A 85 -13.19 2.41 -11.17
C LEU A 85 -11.99 1.93 -12.00
N VAL A 86 -11.32 2.85 -12.66
CA VAL A 86 -10.03 2.56 -13.34
C VAL A 86 -8.96 2.17 -12.31
N SER A 87 -8.09 1.22 -12.68
CA SER A 87 -6.92 0.89 -11.85
C SER A 87 -5.79 1.90 -12.04
N PRO A 88 -4.91 2.09 -11.03
CA PRO A 88 -3.71 2.91 -11.16
C PRO A 88 -2.84 2.49 -12.35
N GLU A 89 -2.72 1.19 -12.57
CA GLU A 89 -1.98 0.60 -13.68
C GLU A 89 -2.61 0.94 -15.02
N ASP A 90 -3.93 0.93 -15.14
CA ASP A 90 -4.62 1.30 -16.40
C ASP A 90 -4.39 2.76 -16.74
N VAL A 91 -4.47 3.65 -15.75
CA VAL A 91 -4.16 5.09 -15.92
C VAL A 91 -2.73 5.27 -16.41
N LYS A 92 -1.77 4.63 -15.73
CA LYS A 92 -0.34 4.72 -16.07
C LYS A 92 -0.03 4.13 -17.45
N LYS A 93 -0.60 2.96 -17.76
CA LYS A 93 -0.43 2.28 -19.06
C LYS A 93 -1.02 3.11 -20.20
N TYR A 94 -2.23 3.64 -20.03
CA TYR A 94 -2.85 4.49 -21.04
C TYR A 94 -2.04 5.76 -21.28
N ARG A 95 -1.64 6.47 -20.22
CA ARG A 95 -0.80 7.67 -20.33
C ARG A 95 0.52 7.37 -21.05
N ALA A 96 1.20 6.29 -20.68
CA ALA A 96 2.44 5.88 -21.33
C ALA A 96 2.24 5.51 -22.81
N LYS A 97 1.12 4.84 -23.15
CA LYS A 97 0.74 4.48 -24.51
C LYS A 97 0.58 5.71 -25.42
N ILE A 98 0.04 6.81 -24.91
CA ILE A 98 -0.09 8.08 -25.66
C ILE A 98 1.15 8.99 -25.53
N GLY A 99 2.24 8.50 -24.93
CA GLY A 99 3.53 9.19 -24.88
C GLY A 99 3.60 10.42 -23.98
N LEU A 100 2.66 10.61 -23.04
CA LEU A 100 2.60 11.80 -22.20
C LEU A 100 3.28 11.60 -20.84
N SER A 101 3.97 12.63 -20.36
CA SER A 101 4.34 12.75 -18.94
C SER A 101 3.10 12.98 -18.06
N GLN A 102 3.21 12.78 -16.74
CA GLN A 102 2.10 13.08 -15.81
C GLN A 102 1.64 14.55 -15.92
N ARG A 103 2.58 15.48 -16.15
CA ARG A 103 2.29 16.91 -16.31
C ARG A 103 1.51 17.20 -17.60
N GLU A 104 1.90 16.57 -18.71
CA GLU A 104 1.21 16.76 -19.99
C GLU A 104 -0.18 16.11 -19.97
N PHE A 105 -0.31 14.93 -19.37
CA PHE A 105 -1.59 14.27 -19.20
C PHE A 105 -2.54 15.07 -18.30
N ALA A 106 -2.01 15.63 -17.21
CA ALA A 106 -2.78 16.55 -16.36
C ALA A 106 -3.25 17.77 -17.14
N LYS A 107 -2.38 18.38 -17.96
CA LYS A 107 -2.74 19.53 -18.81
C LYS A 107 -3.83 19.18 -19.82
N LEU A 108 -3.75 18.01 -20.47
CA LEU A 108 -4.78 17.51 -21.39
C LEU A 108 -6.16 17.42 -20.73
N LEU A 109 -6.18 17.00 -19.45
CA LEU A 109 -7.39 16.77 -18.67
C LEU A 109 -7.90 18.00 -17.90
N GLY A 110 -7.15 19.10 -17.90
CA GLY A 110 -7.44 20.25 -17.05
C GLY A 110 -7.25 19.97 -15.55
N TRP A 111 -6.36 19.05 -15.20
CA TRP A 111 -6.04 18.67 -13.81
C TRP A 111 -4.69 19.21 -13.36
N SER A 112 -4.41 19.13 -12.06
CA SER A 112 -3.05 19.32 -11.54
C SER A 112 -2.21 18.06 -11.76
N SER A 113 -0.89 18.22 -11.95
CA SER A 113 0.04 17.07 -12.05
C SER A 113 -0.06 16.14 -10.84
N ASN A 114 -0.31 16.70 -9.64
CA ASN A 114 -0.50 15.92 -8.43
C ASN A 114 -1.73 15.01 -8.49
N THR A 115 -2.82 15.44 -9.14
CA THR A 115 -4.02 14.61 -9.31
C THR A 115 -3.72 13.33 -10.10
N VAL A 116 -2.95 13.46 -11.19
CA VAL A 116 -2.52 12.29 -11.98
C VAL A 116 -1.60 11.40 -11.16
N ALA A 117 -0.63 11.98 -10.44
CA ALA A 117 0.29 11.21 -9.60
C ALA A 117 -0.45 10.42 -8.50
N LEU A 118 -1.46 11.01 -7.87
CA LEU A 118 -2.29 10.34 -6.88
C LEU A 118 -3.05 9.14 -7.47
N TYR A 119 -3.66 9.31 -8.63
CA TYR A 119 -4.40 8.20 -9.29
C TYR A 119 -3.47 7.07 -9.72
N GLU A 120 -2.27 7.39 -10.22
CA GLU A 120 -1.25 6.38 -10.54
C GLU A 120 -0.62 5.73 -9.31
N ALA A 121 -0.79 6.32 -8.13
CA ALA A 121 -0.29 5.79 -6.85
C ALA A 121 -1.35 5.03 -6.05
N GLY A 122 -2.58 4.89 -6.56
CA GLY A 122 -3.64 4.13 -5.86
C GLY A 122 -4.85 4.94 -5.42
N ALA A 123 -4.81 6.27 -5.46
CA ALA A 123 -5.94 7.07 -4.99
C ALA A 123 -7.19 6.83 -5.87
N PHE A 124 -8.36 6.74 -5.23
CA PHE A 124 -9.61 6.56 -5.97
C PHE A 124 -9.98 7.84 -6.72
N PRO A 125 -10.30 7.76 -8.02
CA PRO A 125 -10.78 8.92 -8.76
C PRO A 125 -12.17 9.35 -8.29
N SER A 126 -12.46 10.65 -8.41
CA SER A 126 -13.83 11.14 -8.25
C SER A 126 -14.73 10.52 -9.33
N LYS A 127 -16.05 10.49 -9.10
CA LYS A 127 -17.01 9.96 -10.09
C LYS A 127 -16.84 10.62 -11.47
N SER A 128 -16.67 11.94 -11.51
CA SER A 128 -16.45 12.70 -12.74
C SER A 128 -15.12 12.34 -13.40
N ASN A 129 -14.04 12.25 -12.62
CA ASN A 129 -12.71 11.92 -13.14
C ASN A 129 -12.62 10.48 -13.64
N ASN A 130 -13.27 9.54 -12.95
CA ASN A 130 -13.37 8.16 -13.40
C ASN A 130 -14.09 8.07 -14.75
N LYS A 131 -15.22 8.77 -14.91
CA LYS A 131 -15.97 8.80 -16.18
C LYS A 131 -15.10 9.35 -17.32
N LEU A 132 -14.34 10.41 -17.07
CA LEU A 132 -13.45 11.01 -18.06
C LEU A 132 -12.31 10.07 -18.45
N LEU A 133 -11.65 9.42 -17.49
CA LEU A 133 -10.59 8.43 -17.75
C LEU A 133 -11.11 7.27 -18.59
N LYS A 134 -12.28 6.73 -18.23
CA LYS A 134 -12.88 5.61 -18.98
C LYS A 134 -13.27 6.01 -20.39
N ALA A 135 -13.82 7.21 -20.58
CA ALA A 135 -14.13 7.73 -21.90
C ALA A 135 -12.87 7.80 -22.77
N LEU A 136 -11.80 8.42 -22.26
CA LEU A 136 -10.51 8.53 -22.98
C LEU A 136 -9.87 7.19 -23.30
N MET A 137 -9.93 6.23 -22.36
CA MET A 137 -9.39 4.88 -22.56
C MET A 137 -10.20 4.06 -23.56
N SER A 138 -11.50 4.35 -23.69
CA SER A 138 -12.40 3.66 -24.61
C SER A 138 -12.38 4.27 -26.01
N ASP A 139 -12.07 5.56 -26.14
CA ASP A 139 -12.09 6.34 -27.39
C ASP A 139 -10.89 6.07 -28.30
N ASN A 140 -10.49 4.81 -28.42
CA ASN A 140 -9.36 4.36 -29.22
C ASN A 140 -9.65 4.42 -30.74
N HIS A 141 -10.49 5.36 -31.19
CA HIS A 141 -10.78 5.69 -32.58
C HIS A 141 -10.25 7.10 -32.90
N HIS A 142 -9.11 7.14 -33.60
CA HIS A 142 -8.57 8.28 -34.36
C HIS A 142 -8.02 9.48 -33.57
N ILE A 143 -6.75 9.37 -33.16
CA ILE A 143 -5.84 10.52 -33.18
C ILE A 143 -4.56 10.10 -33.88
#